data_AF-A0A9D7SN71-F1
#
_entry.id   AF-A0A9D7SN71-F1
#
_cell.length_a   1.000
_cell.length_b   1.000
_cell.length_c   1.000
_cell.angle_alpha   90.00
_cell.angle_beta   90.00
_cell.angle_gamma   90.00
#
_symmetry.space_group_name_H-M   'P 1'
#
loop_
_entity.id
_entity.type
_entity.pdbx_description
1 polymer ?
#
loop_
_entity_poly.entity_id
_entity_poly.type
_entity_poly.pdbx_seq_one_letter_code
_entity_poly.pdbx_strand_id
1 'polypeptide(L)'
;MSSRTPFAVAGCAVPLLFVSLYGGFGEWSFAVAALSLVALLCLVVWCVLKLRRTAAVAPHWLVMAGLALGVVLHTYEQTLSSAGASGAWLLWALVPYVVCTAASVVPVTRLPVISGVLAALAIDLLVHYQVFVSPGSSTAALALIFAPLWSSLLVVPVAILVSWLVIRARRAHLRHAP
;
A
#
# COMPACT_ATOMS: atom_id res chain seq x y z
N MET A 1 -26.84 -16.53 5.55
CA MET A 1 -25.90 -16.27 4.43
C MET A 1 -24.49 -16.13 4.98
N SER A 2 -23.59 -17.05 4.61
CA SER A 2 -22.24 -17.20 5.16
C SER A 2 -21.29 -16.12 4.63
N SER A 3 -20.77 -15.26 5.50
CA SER A 3 -19.96 -14.06 5.19
C SER A 3 -18.45 -14.30 5.16
N ARG A 4 -17.99 -15.52 4.83
CA ARG A 4 -16.60 -15.95 5.11
C ARG A 4 -15.54 -15.70 4.02
N THR A 5 -15.80 -14.96 2.94
CA THR A 5 -14.91 -15.00 1.75
C THR A 5 -14.11 -13.76 1.33
N PRO A 6 -14.09 -12.58 2.00
CA PRO A 6 -13.25 -11.48 1.49
C PRO A 6 -11.77 -11.58 1.91
N PHE A 7 -11.43 -12.25 3.01
CA PHE A 7 -10.06 -12.23 3.57
C PHE A 7 -9.07 -13.20 2.90
N ALA A 8 -9.55 -14.28 2.27
CA ALA A 8 -8.68 -15.22 1.57
C ALA A 8 -8.00 -14.60 0.32
N VAL A 9 -8.60 -13.57 -0.28
CA VAL A 9 -8.06 -12.91 -1.48
C VAL A 9 -6.89 -11.98 -1.15
N ALA A 10 -6.87 -11.38 0.06
CA ALA A 10 -5.74 -10.57 0.52
C ALA A 10 -4.49 -11.41 0.83
N GLY A 11 -4.66 -12.68 1.22
CA GLY A 11 -3.54 -13.59 1.51
C GLY A 11 -2.77 -14.06 0.27
N CYS A 12 -3.41 -14.12 -0.91
CA CYS A 12 -2.79 -14.62 -2.14
C CYS A 12 -1.97 -13.57 -2.91
N ALA A 13 -2.09 -12.28 -2.57
CA ALA A 13 -1.30 -11.22 -3.22
C ALA A 13 0.15 -11.17 -2.72
N VAL A 14 0.39 -11.64 -1.50
CA VAL A 14 1.68 -11.54 -0.79
C VAL A 14 2.77 -12.43 -1.39
N PRO A 15 2.51 -13.71 -1.80
CA PRO A 15 3.54 -14.57 -2.38
C PRO A 15 4.02 -14.13 -3.77
N LEU A 16 3.14 -13.55 -4.60
CA LEU A 16 3.50 -13.12 -5.97
C LEU A 16 4.48 -11.94 -5.97
N LEU A 17 4.40 -11.08 -4.96
CA LEU A 17 5.34 -9.98 -4.78
C LEU A 17 6.72 -10.43 -4.24
N PHE A 18 6.77 -11.56 -3.53
CA PHE A 18 8.03 -12.13 -3.04
C PHE A 18 8.90 -12.69 -4.17
N VAL A 19 8.29 -13.20 -5.25
CA VAL A 19 8.99 -13.72 -6.43
C VAL A 19 9.64 -12.60 -7.26
N SER A 20 9.08 -11.38 -7.25
CA SER A 20 9.73 -10.21 -7.88
C SER A 20 10.98 -9.74 -7.16
N LEU A 21 11.06 -9.97 -5.85
CA LEU A 21 12.14 -9.43 -5.03
C LEU A 21 13.44 -10.20 -5.10
N TYR A 22 13.37 -11.52 -5.29
CA TYR A 22 14.55 -12.35 -5.47
C TYR A 22 15.15 -12.27 -6.87
N GLY A 23 14.54 -11.50 -7.77
CA GLY A 23 15.09 -11.18 -9.09
C GLY A 23 16.32 -10.27 -9.05
N GLY A 24 16.85 -9.84 -7.90
CA GLY A 24 17.99 -8.91 -7.83
C GLY A 24 19.31 -9.32 -8.51
N PHE A 25 19.38 -10.46 -9.21
CA PHE A 25 20.55 -10.92 -9.97
C PHE A 25 20.17 -11.42 -11.38
N GLY A 26 19.94 -10.52 -12.34
CA GLY A 26 19.94 -10.83 -13.78
C GLY A 26 18.79 -10.25 -14.63
N GLU A 27 18.90 -10.36 -15.95
CA GLU A 27 17.93 -9.84 -16.94
C GLU A 27 16.50 -10.39 -16.79
N TRP A 28 16.36 -11.56 -16.16
CA TRP A 28 15.07 -12.19 -15.86
C TRP A 28 14.25 -11.46 -14.79
N SER A 29 14.88 -10.55 -14.05
CA SER A 29 14.29 -9.77 -12.95
C SER A 29 13.20 -8.80 -13.38
N PHE A 30 13.42 -8.15 -14.53
CA PHE A 30 12.50 -7.15 -15.06
C PHE A 30 11.21 -7.81 -15.55
N ALA A 31 11.33 -8.98 -16.21
CA ALA A 31 10.19 -9.74 -16.68
C ALA A 31 9.33 -10.24 -15.52
N VAL A 32 9.95 -10.76 -14.46
CA VAL A 32 9.23 -11.22 -13.26
C VAL A 32 8.60 -10.04 -12.52
N ALA A 33 9.31 -8.92 -12.36
CA ALA A 33 8.77 -7.70 -11.78
C ALA A 33 7.56 -7.17 -12.56
N ALA A 34 7.66 -7.12 -13.89
CA ALA A 34 6.58 -6.72 -14.78
C ALA A 34 5.38 -7.68 -14.70
N LEU A 35 5.61 -9.00 -14.69
CA LEU A 35 4.55 -10.01 -14.58
C LEU A 35 3.84 -9.94 -13.24
N SER A 36 4.56 -9.73 -12.13
CA SER A 36 3.95 -9.58 -10.81
C SER A 36 3.20 -8.27 -10.66
N LEU A 37 3.69 -7.18 -11.27
CA LEU A 37 2.96 -5.91 -11.35
C LEU A 37 1.67 -6.10 -12.14
N VAL A 38 1.73 -6.76 -13.31
CA VAL A 38 0.56 -7.11 -14.11
C VAL A 38 -0.40 -7.99 -13.31
N ALA A 39 0.09 -9.01 -12.60
CA ALA A 39 -0.74 -9.87 -11.76
C ALA A 39 -1.40 -9.11 -10.61
N LEU A 40 -0.68 -8.19 -9.96
CA LEU A 40 -1.21 -7.31 -8.92
C LEU A 40 -2.29 -6.38 -9.49
N LEU A 41 -2.04 -5.76 -10.65
CA LEU A 41 -3.00 -4.91 -11.33
C LEU A 41 -4.24 -5.70 -11.76
N CYS A 42 -4.08 -6.91 -12.32
CA CYS A 42 -5.17 -7.81 -12.65
C CYS A 42 -5.97 -8.23 -11.41
N LEU A 43 -5.30 -8.51 -10.28
CA LEU A 43 -5.96 -8.84 -9.02
C LEU A 43 -6.74 -7.64 -8.48
N VAL A 44 -6.17 -6.44 -8.51
CA VAL A 44 -6.85 -5.19 -8.12
C VAL A 44 -8.05 -4.94 -9.01
N VAL A 45 -7.90 -5.05 -10.34
CA VAL A 45 -8.99 -4.90 -11.31
C VAL A 45 -10.08 -5.95 -11.07
N TRP A 46 -9.71 -7.22 -10.90
CA TRP A 46 -10.65 -8.29 -10.58
C TRP A 46 -11.39 -8.01 -9.26
N CYS A 47 -10.68 -7.60 -8.21
CA CYS A 47 -11.27 -7.22 -6.93
C CYS A 47 -12.26 -6.06 -7.11
N VAL A 48 -11.88 -5.01 -7.84
CA VAL A 48 -12.73 -3.84 -8.13
C VAL A 48 -13.96 -4.23 -8.95
N LEU A 49 -13.81 -5.07 -9.98
CA LEU A 49 -14.92 -5.55 -10.81
C LEU A 49 -15.88 -6.46 -10.02
N LYS A 50 -15.34 -7.30 -9.14
CA LYS A 50 -16.15 -8.15 -8.25
C LYS A 50 -16.85 -7.32 -7.16
N LEU A 51 -16.18 -6.29 -6.61
CA LEU A 51 -16.75 -5.34 -5.66
C LEU A 51 -17.79 -4.42 -6.30
N ARG A 52 -17.66 -4.10 -7.60
CA ARG A 52 -18.70 -3.38 -8.38
C ARG A 52 -20.05 -4.11 -8.40
N ARG A 53 -20.08 -5.43 -8.22
CA ARG A 53 -21.33 -6.20 -8.07
C ARG A 53 -21.96 -6.09 -6.68
N THR A 54 -21.25 -5.53 -5.70
CA THR A 54 -21.69 -5.40 -4.31
C THR A 54 -21.48 -3.96 -3.81
N ALA A 55 -22.45 -3.06 -4.05
CA ALA A 55 -22.58 -1.74 -3.41
C ALA A 55 -21.24 -1.04 -3.06
N ALA A 56 -20.38 -0.83 -4.05
CA ALA A 56 -19.10 -0.14 -3.85
C ALA A 56 -19.37 1.27 -3.29
N VAL A 57 -18.73 1.60 -2.17
CA VAL A 57 -18.83 2.93 -1.56
C VAL A 57 -17.64 3.74 -2.03
N ALA A 58 -17.84 5.05 -2.27
CA ALA A 58 -16.75 5.95 -2.61
C ALA A 58 -15.61 5.87 -1.55
N PRO A 59 -14.35 5.96 -1.99
CA PRO A 59 -13.19 5.91 -1.10
C PRO A 59 -13.31 6.98 -0.02
N HIS A 60 -12.83 6.68 1.18
CA HIS A 60 -12.89 7.62 2.30
C HIS A 60 -12.04 8.86 1.99
N TRP A 61 -12.56 10.06 2.23
CA TRP A 61 -11.88 11.31 1.86
C TRP A 61 -10.48 11.43 2.49
N LEU A 62 -10.28 10.96 3.74
CA LEU A 62 -8.95 10.89 4.38
C LEU A 62 -7.95 10.01 3.61
N VAL A 63 -8.42 8.94 2.97
CA VAL A 63 -7.55 8.07 2.14
C VAL A 63 -7.13 8.82 0.88
N MET A 64 -8.07 9.55 0.25
CA MET A 64 -7.76 10.40 -0.90
C MET A 64 -6.82 11.55 -0.53
N ALA A 65 -7.00 12.16 0.65
CA ALA A 65 -6.11 13.19 1.15
C ALA A 65 -4.68 12.65 1.37
N GLY A 66 -4.55 11.45 1.95
CA GLY A 66 -3.25 10.81 2.10
C GLY A 66 -2.59 10.43 0.77
N LEU A 67 -3.37 9.95 -0.22
CA LEU A 67 -2.87 9.74 -1.58
C LEU A 67 -2.36 11.06 -2.19
N ALA A 68 -3.11 12.16 -2.05
CA ALA A 68 -2.69 13.47 -2.54
C ALA A 68 -1.39 13.94 -1.86
N LEU A 69 -1.26 13.75 -0.54
CA LEU A 69 -0.03 14.05 0.19
C LEU A 69 1.14 13.18 -0.29
N GLY A 70 0.93 11.89 -0.53
CA GLY A 70 1.95 11.00 -1.11
C GLY A 70 2.39 11.45 -2.50
N VAL A 71 1.44 11.86 -3.37
CA VAL A 71 1.76 12.45 -4.69
C VAL A 71 2.62 13.70 -4.55
N VAL A 72 2.24 14.63 -3.66
CA VAL A 72 3.02 15.86 -3.43
C VAL A 72 4.41 15.53 -2.93
N LEU A 73 4.55 14.65 -1.92
CA LEU A 73 5.83 14.25 -1.35
C LEU A 73 6.74 13.62 -2.41
N HIS A 74 6.28 12.60 -3.12
CA HIS A 74 7.13 11.90 -4.09
C HIS A 74 7.42 12.73 -5.34
N THR A 75 6.51 13.64 -5.75
CA THR A 75 6.81 14.60 -6.80
C THR A 75 7.92 15.56 -6.35
N TYR A 76 7.86 16.04 -5.10
CA TYR A 76 8.91 16.86 -4.52
C TYR A 76 10.27 16.12 -4.47
N GLU A 77 10.29 14.87 -4.03
CA GLU A 77 11.51 14.05 -4.03
C GLU A 77 12.13 13.87 -5.42
N GLN A 78 11.30 13.75 -6.46
CA GLN A 78 11.81 13.68 -7.83
C GLN A 78 12.44 14.99 -8.30
N THR A 79 11.98 16.15 -7.82
CA THR A 79 12.62 17.43 -8.13
C THR A 79 13.97 17.62 -7.42
N LEU A 80 14.17 16.92 -6.29
CA LEU A 80 15.45 16.92 -5.57
C LEU A 80 16.46 15.91 -6.12
N SER A 81 16.00 14.89 -6.84
CA SER A 81 16.86 13.84 -7.39
C SER A 81 17.65 14.33 -8.60
N SER A 82 18.99 14.18 -8.57
CA SER A 82 19.87 14.52 -9.69
C SER A 82 19.71 13.59 -10.91
N ALA A 83 19.01 12.45 -10.75
CA ALA A 83 18.78 11.48 -11.81
C ALA A 83 17.64 11.86 -12.77
N GLY A 84 16.95 12.97 -12.52
CA GLY A 84 15.81 13.44 -13.31
C GLY A 84 14.49 12.77 -12.90
N ALA A 85 13.38 13.43 -13.28
CA ALA A 85 12.05 12.94 -12.99
C ALA A 85 11.73 11.69 -13.83
N SER A 86 11.21 10.64 -13.18
CA SER A 86 10.81 9.40 -13.83
C SER A 86 9.41 9.02 -13.40
N GLY A 87 8.48 9.04 -14.35
CA GLY A 87 7.09 8.65 -14.09
C GLY A 87 6.97 7.25 -13.49
N ALA A 88 7.83 6.30 -13.90
CA ALA A 88 7.85 4.95 -13.36
C ALA A 88 8.20 4.92 -11.86
N TRP A 89 9.19 5.71 -11.43
CA TRP A 89 9.56 5.84 -10.02
C TRP A 89 8.44 6.48 -9.19
N LEU A 90 7.72 7.46 -9.75
CA LEU A 90 6.60 8.10 -9.07
C LEU A 90 5.46 7.10 -8.87
N LEU A 91 5.11 6.36 -9.92
CA LEU A 91 4.08 5.32 -9.85
C LEU A 91 4.45 4.22 -8.86
N TRP A 92 5.73 3.83 -8.81
CA TRP A 92 6.23 2.86 -7.83
C TRP A 92 6.09 3.34 -6.39
N ALA A 93 6.49 4.58 -6.12
CA ALA A 93 6.37 5.17 -4.78
C ALA A 93 4.91 5.27 -4.31
N LEU A 94 3.96 5.43 -5.25
CA LEU A 94 2.54 5.55 -4.95
C LEU A 94 1.80 4.23 -4.72
N VAL A 95 2.43 3.07 -4.95
CA VAL A 95 1.78 1.75 -4.79
C VAL A 95 1.12 1.55 -3.40
N PRO A 96 1.73 1.91 -2.26
CA PRO A 96 1.10 1.76 -0.94
C PRO A 96 -0.24 2.51 -0.83
N TYR A 97 -0.31 3.71 -1.41
CA TYR A 97 -1.50 4.55 -1.39
C TYR A 97 -2.59 4.03 -2.33
N VAL A 98 -2.20 3.45 -3.47
CA VAL A 98 -3.13 2.75 -4.37
C VAL A 98 -3.72 1.52 -3.68
N VAL A 99 -2.91 0.74 -2.96
CA VAL A 99 -3.37 -0.40 -2.14
C VAL A 99 -4.38 0.06 -1.09
N CYS A 100 -4.09 1.15 -0.37
CA CYS A 100 -5.03 1.73 0.58
C CYS A 100 -6.33 2.19 -0.09
N THR A 101 -6.23 2.89 -1.22
CA THR A 101 -7.40 3.38 -1.97
C THR A 101 -8.28 2.22 -2.43
N ALA A 102 -7.68 1.16 -2.98
CA ALA A 102 -8.37 -0.05 -3.37
C ALA A 102 -9.02 -0.76 -2.17
N ALA A 103 -8.34 -0.84 -1.02
CA ALA A 103 -8.92 -1.41 0.19
C ALA A 103 -10.11 -0.58 0.70
N SER A 104 -10.05 0.75 0.60
CA SER A 104 -11.08 1.67 1.12
C SER A 104 -12.47 1.50 0.49
N VAL A 105 -12.55 0.89 -0.70
CA VAL A 105 -13.84 0.62 -1.38
C VAL A 105 -14.60 -0.54 -0.74
N VAL A 106 -13.96 -1.31 0.15
CA VAL A 106 -14.57 -2.41 0.90
C VAL A 106 -15.17 -1.86 2.21
N PRO A 107 -16.51 -1.88 2.39
CA PRO A 107 -17.18 -1.20 3.50
C PRO A 107 -16.68 -1.58 4.90
N VAL A 108 -16.36 -2.86 5.13
CA VAL A 108 -15.87 -3.35 6.42
C VAL A 108 -14.48 -2.84 6.81
N THR A 109 -13.74 -2.28 5.84
CA THR A 109 -12.37 -1.78 6.05
C THR A 109 -12.28 -0.25 6.01
N ARG A 110 -13.39 0.46 5.77
CA ARG A 110 -13.38 1.91 5.49
C ARG A 110 -12.65 2.76 6.53
N LEU A 111 -12.83 2.48 7.83
CA LEU A 111 -12.11 3.16 8.91
C LEU A 111 -10.70 2.58 9.14
N PRO A 112 -10.50 1.24 9.23
CA PRO A 112 -9.17 0.66 9.36
C PRO A 112 -8.17 1.09 8.27
N VAL A 113 -8.61 1.34 7.05
CA VAL A 113 -7.71 1.73 5.94
C VAL A 113 -7.01 3.07 6.20
N ILE A 114 -7.58 3.93 7.03
CA ILE A 114 -6.94 5.20 7.41
C ILE A 114 -5.60 4.93 8.13
N SER A 115 -5.51 3.91 8.99
CA SER A 115 -4.23 3.59 9.65
C SER A 115 -3.19 3.06 8.65
N GLY A 116 -3.61 2.38 7.58
CA GLY A 116 -2.72 1.99 6.49
C GLY A 116 -2.09 3.19 5.80
N VAL A 117 -2.91 4.18 5.43
CA VAL A 117 -2.44 5.42 4.79
C VAL A 117 -1.48 6.19 5.71
N LEU A 118 -1.83 6.32 6.99
CA LEU A 118 -0.97 7.00 7.97
C LEU A 118 0.36 6.27 8.17
N ALA A 119 0.34 4.93 8.19
CA ALA A 119 1.55 4.14 8.33
C ALA A 119 2.45 4.24 7.08
N ALA A 120 1.88 4.20 5.87
CA ALA A 120 2.63 4.44 4.64
C ALA A 120 3.31 5.83 4.66
N LEU A 121 2.53 6.87 4.95
CA LEU A 121 3.04 8.25 5.02
C LEU A 121 4.13 8.41 6.09
N ALA A 122 3.99 7.77 7.25
CA ALA A 122 4.99 7.80 8.29
C ALA A 122 6.32 7.15 7.85
N ILE A 123 6.25 6.02 7.13
CA ILE A 123 7.44 5.37 6.56
C ILE A 123 8.06 6.26 5.48
N ASP A 124 7.26 6.84 4.59
CA ASP A 124 7.78 7.71 3.52
C ASP A 124 8.46 8.95 4.10
N LEU A 125 7.89 9.58 5.13
CA LEU A 125 8.52 10.71 5.82
C LEU A 125 9.82 10.31 6.53
N LEU A 126 9.88 9.12 7.12
CA LEU A 126 11.11 8.59 7.73
C LEU A 126 12.20 8.38 6.67
N VAL A 127 11.84 7.78 5.54
CA VAL A 127 12.76 7.53 4.42
C VAL A 127 13.21 8.83 3.79
N HIS A 128 12.29 9.78 3.59
CA HIS A 128 12.58 11.12 3.12
C HIS A 128 13.66 11.78 3.99
N TYR A 129 13.45 11.76 5.31
CA TYR A 129 14.41 12.31 6.26
C TYR A 129 15.77 11.59 6.17
N GLN A 130 15.78 10.26 6.14
CA GLN A 130 17.01 9.46 6.10
C GLN A 130 17.78 9.56 4.78
N VAL A 131 17.12 9.90 3.67
CA VAL A 131 17.75 9.95 2.35
C VAL A 131 18.13 11.38 1.96
N PHE A 132 17.25 12.35 2.20
CA PHE A 132 17.41 13.72 1.70
C PHE A 132 17.85 14.72 2.77
N VAL A 133 17.54 14.50 4.06
CA VAL A 133 17.84 15.46 5.13
C VAL A 133 19.09 15.08 5.91
N SER A 134 19.20 13.81 6.32
CA SER A 134 20.33 13.29 7.10
C SER A 134 20.77 11.92 6.58
N PRO A 135 21.46 11.88 5.43
CA PRO A 135 21.98 10.64 4.86
C PRO A 135 23.06 10.03 5.77
N GLY A 136 22.70 8.97 6.48
CA GLY A 136 23.61 8.26 7.39
C GLY A 136 24.52 7.23 6.72
N SER A 137 24.24 6.84 5.47
CA SER A 137 24.97 5.79 4.73
C SER A 137 24.89 6.02 3.22
N SER A 138 25.89 5.56 2.48
CA SER A 138 25.86 5.51 1.01
C SER A 138 24.76 4.58 0.46
N THR A 139 24.25 3.67 1.29
CA THR A 139 23.13 2.77 0.96
C THR A 139 21.77 3.37 1.27
N ALA A 140 21.68 4.60 1.78
CA ALA A 140 20.39 5.21 2.16
C ALA A 140 19.43 5.28 0.96
N ALA A 141 19.91 5.57 -0.25
CA ALA A 141 19.09 5.63 -1.45
C ALA A 141 18.35 4.31 -1.79
N LEU A 142 18.86 3.15 -1.33
CA LEU A 142 18.15 1.87 -1.49
C LEU A 142 16.80 1.88 -0.76
N ALA A 143 16.65 2.69 0.30
CA ALA A 143 15.39 2.83 1.02
C ALA A 143 14.27 3.35 0.10
N LEU A 144 14.56 4.18 -0.90
CA LEU A 144 13.56 4.65 -1.87
C LEU A 144 12.98 3.51 -2.73
N ILE A 145 13.74 2.43 -2.91
CA ILE A 145 13.32 1.25 -3.66
C ILE A 145 12.51 0.31 -2.75
N PHE A 146 13.05 0.03 -1.57
CA PHE A 146 12.50 -0.98 -0.66
C PHE A 146 11.34 -0.47 0.19
N ALA A 147 11.25 0.82 0.48
CA ALA A 147 10.18 1.35 1.34
C ALA A 147 8.78 1.21 0.74
N PRO A 148 8.51 1.59 -0.53
CA PRO A 148 7.17 1.41 -1.13
C PRO A 148 6.75 -0.06 -1.15
N LEU A 149 7.71 -0.95 -1.35
CA LEU A 149 7.51 -2.38 -1.32
C LEU A 149 7.15 -2.90 0.09
N TRP A 150 7.98 -2.62 1.10
CA TRP A 150 7.72 -3.05 2.48
C TRP A 150 6.43 -2.43 3.01
N SER A 151 6.17 -1.18 2.66
CA SER A 151 4.93 -0.48 2.98
C SER A 151 3.73 -1.21 2.40
N SER A 152 3.77 -1.55 1.12
CA SER A 152 2.68 -2.25 0.42
C SER A 152 2.46 -3.68 0.93
N LEU A 153 3.54 -4.39 1.28
CA LEU A 153 3.51 -5.80 1.65
C LEU A 153 3.19 -6.06 3.12
N LEU A 154 3.81 -5.31 4.02
CA LEU A 154 3.78 -5.58 5.44
C LEU A 154 3.17 -4.43 6.22
N VAL A 155 3.72 -3.23 6.09
CA VAL A 155 3.36 -2.12 6.99
C VAL A 155 1.89 -1.75 6.85
N VAL A 156 1.42 -1.51 5.62
CA VAL A 156 0.02 -1.15 5.35
C VAL A 156 -0.93 -2.30 5.73
N PRO A 157 -0.75 -3.55 5.26
CA PRO A 157 -1.66 -4.64 5.63
C PRO A 157 -1.72 -4.89 7.14
N VAL A 158 -0.58 -4.86 7.84
CA VAL A 158 -0.52 -5.04 9.30
C VAL A 158 -1.22 -3.89 10.01
N ALA A 159 -0.96 -2.64 9.62
CA ALA A 159 -1.60 -1.47 10.23
C ALA A 159 -3.13 -1.50 10.05
N ILE A 160 -3.63 -1.91 8.88
CA ILE A 160 -5.05 -2.06 8.61
C ILE A 160 -5.64 -3.21 9.45
N LEU A 161 -4.97 -4.36 9.49
CA LEU A 161 -5.43 -5.54 10.23
C LEU A 161 -5.55 -5.28 11.73
N VAL A 162 -4.51 -4.69 12.33
CA VAL A 162 -4.50 -4.34 13.76
C VAL A 162 -5.63 -3.37 14.08
N SER A 163 -5.78 -2.30 13.28
CA SER A 163 -6.82 -1.29 13.46
C SER A 163 -8.24 -1.90 13.31
N TRP A 164 -8.42 -2.81 12.36
CA TRP A 164 -9.67 -3.56 12.21
C TRP A 164 -9.97 -4.46 13.42
N LEU A 165 -8.98 -5.20 13.93
CA LEU A 165 -9.15 -6.04 15.13
C LEU A 165 -9.55 -5.21 16.34
N VAL A 166 -8.91 -4.06 16.56
CA VAL A 166 -9.23 -3.14 17.65
C VAL A 166 -10.66 -2.59 17.53
N ILE A 167 -11.05 -2.12 16.34
CA ILE A 167 -12.41 -1.61 16.10
C ILE A 167 -13.45 -2.72 16.30
N ARG A 168 -13.15 -3.94 15.83
CA ARG A 168 -14.01 -5.10 15.99
C ARG A 168 -14.20 -5.48 17.45
N ALA A 169 -13.12 -5.56 18.22
CA ALA A 169 -13.16 -5.87 19.65
C ALA A 169 -13.98 -4.83 20.41
N ARG A 170 -13.76 -3.54 20.17
CA ARG A 170 -14.54 -2.44 20.79
C ARG A 170 -16.03 -2.54 20.49
N ARG A 171 -16.40 -2.83 19.24
CA ARG A 171 -17.82 -3.01 18.85
C ARG A 171 -18.46 -4.23 19.52
N ALA A 172 -17.70 -5.30 19.75
CA ALA A 172 -18.20 -6.46 20.48
C ALA A 172 -18.46 -6.12 21.96
N HIS A 173 -17.52 -5.44 22.62
CA HIS A 173 -17.70 -5.00 24.00
C HIS A 173 -18.91 -4.07 24.19
N LEU A 174 -19.10 -3.09 23.30
CA LEU A 174 -20.22 -2.15 23.39
C LEU A 174 -21.60 -2.80 23.18
N ARG A 175 -21.67 -3.97 22.53
CA ARG A 175 -22.93 -4.73 22.37
C ARG A 175 -23.34 -5.52 23.62
N HIS A 176 -22.40 -5.72 24.54
CA HIS A 176 -22.61 -6.46 25.78
C HIS A 176 -22.60 -5.54 27.02
N ALA A 177 -22.52 -4.22 26.83
CA ALA A 177 -22.71 -3.27 27.90
C ALA A 177 -24.21 -3.24 28.28
N PRO A 178 -24.56 -3.37 29.58
CA PRO A 178 -25.94 -3.39 30.07
C PRO A 178 -26.68 -2.06 29.90
#